data_AF-A0A645J1Y8-F1
#
_entry.id   AF-A0A645J1Y8-F1
#
_cell.length_a   1.000
_cell.length_b   1.000
_cell.length_c   1.000
_cell.angle_alpha   90.00
_cell.angle_beta   90.00
_cell.angle_gamma   90.00
#
_symmetry.space_group_name_H-M   'P 1'
#
loop_
_entity.id
_entity.type
_entity.pdbx_description
1 polymer ?
#
loop_
_entity_poly.entity_id
_entity_poly.type
_entity_poly.pdbx_seq_one_letter_code
_entity_poly.pdbx_strand_id
1 'polypeptide(L)'
;MQDLRERDARDAARAVAPLQQQPDAVLARDYIATFKLLGLYDIDQCWLCAASLRERGLQQGSNFVIDATALEPEDLRRELGNYDVILRF
;
A
#
# COMPACT_ATOMS: atom_id res chain seq x y z
N MET A 1 5.37 -12.54 16.53
CA MET A 1 4.48 -11.39 16.24
C MET A 1 5.14 -10.32 15.35
N GLN A 2 6.48 -10.17 15.36
CA GLN A 2 7.23 -9.31 14.43
C GLN A 2 7.22 -9.81 12.97
N ASP A 3 7.35 -11.11 12.76
CA ASP A 3 7.42 -11.74 11.42
C ASP A 3 6.15 -11.60 10.57
N LEU A 4 4.97 -11.52 11.22
CA LEU A 4 3.70 -11.34 10.50
C LEU A 4 3.58 -9.92 9.93
N ARG A 5 3.94 -8.89 10.71
CA ARG A 5 3.80 -7.48 10.29
C ARG A 5 4.60 -7.16 9.02
N GLU A 6 5.72 -7.85 8.80
CA GLU A 6 6.54 -7.70 7.59
C GLU A 6 5.97 -8.42 6.35
N ARG A 7 5.28 -9.55 6.54
CA ARG A 7 4.67 -10.29 5.43
C ARG A 7 3.48 -9.54 4.82
N ASP A 8 2.73 -8.80 5.62
CA ASP A 8 1.52 -8.13 5.14
C ASP A 8 1.82 -6.79 4.44
N ALA A 9 2.86 -6.07 4.87
CA ALA A 9 3.37 -4.89 4.16
C ALA A 9 3.85 -5.23 2.74
N ARG A 10 4.27 -6.49 2.53
CA ARG A 10 4.63 -7.00 1.20
C ARG A 10 3.41 -7.04 0.28
N ASP A 11 2.29 -7.64 0.69
CA ASP A 11 1.16 -7.84 -0.23
C ASP A 11 0.36 -6.57 -0.55
N ALA A 12 0.36 -5.58 0.36
CA ALA A 12 -0.28 -4.28 0.13
C ALA A 12 0.23 -3.57 -1.13
N ALA A 13 1.52 -3.71 -1.47
CA ALA A 13 2.11 -3.12 -2.68
C ALA A 13 1.43 -3.56 -3.99
N ARG A 14 0.72 -4.69 -3.98
CA ARG A 14 0.02 -5.25 -5.15
C ARG A 14 -1.33 -4.57 -5.39
N ALA A 15 -2.06 -4.24 -4.33
CA ALA A 15 -3.36 -3.58 -4.41
C ALA A 15 -3.25 -2.14 -4.93
N VAL A 16 -2.08 -1.50 -4.73
CA VAL A 16 -1.85 -0.10 -5.07
C VAL A 16 -1.13 0.07 -6.43
N ALA A 17 -0.76 -1.03 -7.09
CA ALA A 17 -0.01 -1.04 -8.37
C ALA A 17 -0.76 -0.32 -9.53
N PRO A 18 -0.06 0.06 -10.62
CA PRO A 18 -0.26 1.32 -11.34
C PRO A 18 -1.67 1.53 -11.92
N LEU A 19 -2.01 2.81 -12.12
CA LEU A 19 -3.29 3.45 -12.51
C LEU A 19 -4.17 2.80 -13.61
N GLN A 20 -3.80 1.65 -14.18
CA GLN A 20 -4.49 0.95 -15.27
C GLN A 20 -4.77 -0.52 -14.95
N GLN A 21 -5.14 -0.84 -13.72
CA GLN A 21 -5.69 -2.17 -13.43
C GLN A 21 -7.04 -2.35 -14.15
N GLN A 22 -7.22 -3.50 -14.82
CA GLN A 22 -8.46 -3.86 -15.53
C GLN A 22 -9.08 -5.12 -14.90
N PRO A 23 -9.70 -4.99 -13.71
CA PRO A 23 -10.27 -6.13 -12.98
C PRO A 23 -11.42 -6.81 -13.74
N ASP A 24 -12.11 -6.07 -14.63
CA ASP A 24 -13.15 -6.61 -15.51
C ASP A 24 -12.64 -7.73 -16.42
N ALA A 25 -11.35 -7.73 -16.79
CA ALA A 25 -10.74 -8.78 -17.61
C ALA A 25 -10.77 -10.16 -16.93
N VAL A 26 -10.93 -10.19 -15.60
CA VAL A 26 -11.05 -11.41 -14.79
C VAL A 26 -12.39 -11.50 -14.05
N LEU A 27 -13.39 -10.72 -14.48
CA LEU A 27 -14.72 -10.62 -13.84
C LEU A 27 -14.66 -10.20 -12.36
N ALA A 28 -13.56 -9.55 -11.95
CA ALA A 28 -13.43 -9.00 -10.62
C ALA A 28 -14.02 -7.58 -10.59
N ARG A 29 -14.57 -7.20 -9.43
CA ARG A 29 -15.08 -5.86 -9.22
C ARG A 29 -13.95 -4.85 -9.12
N ASP A 30 -14.12 -3.69 -9.77
CA ASP A 30 -13.20 -2.56 -9.64
C ASP A 30 -13.34 -1.86 -8.29
N TYR A 31 -12.52 -2.30 -7.32
CA TYR A 31 -12.35 -1.62 -6.03
C TYR A 31 -11.20 -0.59 -6.06
N ILE A 32 -10.44 -0.50 -7.15
CA ILE A 32 -9.27 0.38 -7.25
C ILE A 32 -9.72 1.84 -7.23
N ALA A 33 -10.82 2.16 -7.92
CA ALA A 33 -11.41 3.50 -7.91
C ALA A 33 -11.76 4.00 -6.50
N THR A 34 -12.12 3.10 -5.58
CA THR A 34 -12.47 3.44 -4.19
C THR A 34 -11.29 3.99 -3.41
N PHE A 35 -10.05 3.60 -3.73
CA PHE A 35 -8.86 4.12 -3.06
C PHE A 35 -8.67 5.63 -3.27
N LYS A 36 -9.21 6.20 -4.36
CA LYS A 36 -9.22 7.66 -4.56
C LYS A 36 -10.08 8.40 -3.54
N LEU A 37 -11.02 7.72 -2.89
CA LEU A 37 -11.84 8.32 -1.85
C LEU A 37 -11.03 8.61 -0.59
N LEU A 38 -9.91 7.92 -0.35
CA LEU A 38 -9.09 8.14 0.85
C LEU A 38 -8.67 9.62 0.96
N GLY A 39 -8.20 10.22 -0.15
CA GLY A 39 -7.85 11.65 -0.19
C GLY A 39 -9.06 12.59 -0.11
N LEU A 40 -10.29 12.13 -0.39
CA LEU A 40 -11.50 12.91 -0.17
C LEU A 40 -11.97 12.90 1.30
N TYR A 41 -11.49 11.95 2.08
CA TYR A 41 -11.80 11.78 3.50
C TYR A 41 -10.63 12.19 4.40
N ASP A 42 -9.67 12.96 3.89
CA ASP A 42 -8.46 13.43 4.61
C ASP A 42 -7.61 12.29 5.20
N ILE A 43 -7.58 11.14 4.53
CA ILE A 43 -6.73 10.00 4.89
C ILE A 43 -5.41 10.11 4.12
N ASP A 44 -4.52 10.95 4.65
CA ASP A 44 -3.26 11.32 3.98
C ASP A 44 -2.06 10.51 4.47
N GLN A 45 -2.20 9.85 5.62
CA GLN A 45 -1.14 9.05 6.24
C GLN A 45 -1.09 7.65 5.61
N CYS A 46 -0.61 7.61 4.37
CA CYS A 46 -0.46 6.41 3.57
C CYS A 46 1.02 6.11 3.33
N TRP A 47 1.46 4.88 3.63
CA TRP A 47 2.85 4.46 3.46
C TRP A 47 2.98 3.18 2.64
N LEU A 48 4.10 3.08 1.92
CA LEU A 48 4.49 1.88 1.16
C LEU A 48 5.86 1.40 1.62
N CYS A 49 6.03 0.08 1.74
CA CYS A 49 7.34 -0.50 2.06
C CYS A 49 8.28 -0.44 0.84
N ALA A 50 9.33 0.35 0.92
CA ALA A 50 10.29 0.56 -0.16
C ALA A 50 11.01 -0.74 -0.57
N ALA A 51 11.36 -1.60 0.40
CA ALA A 51 11.93 -2.92 0.10
C ALA A 51 10.96 -3.80 -0.69
N SER A 52 9.68 -3.79 -0.34
CA SER A 52 8.63 -4.55 -1.03
C SER A 52 8.37 -4.06 -2.45
N LEU A 53 8.51 -2.75 -2.69
CA LEU A 53 8.46 -2.16 -4.03
C LEU A 53 9.63 -2.64 -4.88
N ARG A 54 10.86 -2.59 -4.34
CA ARG A 54 12.08 -3.07 -5.02
C ARG A 54 12.01 -4.54 -5.40
N GLU A 55 11.56 -5.40 -4.49
CA GLU A 55 11.37 -6.84 -4.74
C GLU A 55 10.40 -7.11 -5.91
N ARG A 56 9.46 -6.21 -6.16
CA ARG A 56 8.45 -6.30 -7.22
C ARG A 56 8.82 -5.53 -8.49
N GLY A 57 10.00 -4.88 -8.52
CA GLY A 57 10.43 -4.05 -9.65
C GLY A 57 9.63 -2.75 -9.82
N LEU A 58 8.84 -2.35 -8.82
CA LEU A 58 8.09 -1.10 -8.83
C LEU A 58 9.02 0.03 -8.37
N GLN A 59 9.30 0.99 -9.25
CA GLN A 59 10.20 2.11 -8.97
C GLN A 59 9.49 3.16 -8.09
N GLN A 60 10.25 3.89 -7.26
CA GLN A 60 9.78 5.13 -6.64
C GLN A 60 9.39 6.11 -7.77
N GLY A 61 8.14 6.57 -7.79
CA GLY A 61 7.57 7.37 -8.90
C GLY A 61 6.65 6.59 -9.85
N SER A 62 6.34 5.33 -9.55
CA SER A 62 5.23 4.63 -10.22
C SER A 62 3.91 5.37 -9.93
N ASN A 63 3.02 5.47 -10.92
CA ASN A 63 1.73 6.16 -10.76
C ASN A 63 0.78 5.32 -9.89
N PHE A 64 0.94 5.43 -8.57
CA PHE A 64 0.07 4.80 -7.58
C PHE A 64 -1.30 5.50 -7.57
N VAL A 65 -2.33 4.76 -7.19
CA VAL A 65 -3.71 5.27 -7.13
C VAL A 65 -3.94 6.15 -5.89
N ILE A 66 -3.09 5.98 -4.87
CA ILE A 66 -3.06 6.77 -3.65
C ILE A 66 -1.76 7.56 -3.58
N ASP A 67 -1.80 8.72 -2.94
CA ASP A 67 -0.60 9.44 -2.57
C ASP A 67 0.00 8.79 -1.32
N ALA A 68 1.06 8.02 -1.49
CA ALA A 68 1.69 7.29 -0.39
C ALA A 68 3.20 7.49 -0.38
N THR A 69 3.74 7.68 0.82
CA THR A 69 5.17 7.85 1.04
C THR A 69 5.86 6.49 1.13
N ALA A 70 6.90 6.27 0.32
CA ALA A 70 7.71 5.07 0.42
C ALA A 70 8.68 5.17 1.62
N LEU A 71 8.58 4.25 2.57
CA LEU A 71 9.44 4.16 3.75
C LEU A 71 10.29 2.89 3.72
N GLU A 72 11.51 2.96 4.25
CA GLU A 72 12.30 1.75 4.49
C GLU A 72 11.63 0.89 5.59
N PRO A 73 11.85 -0.44 5.60
CA PRO A 73 11.18 -1.34 6.54
C PRO A 73 11.31 -0.93 8.01
N GLU A 74 12.47 -0.41 8.40
CA GLU A 74 12.74 0.03 9.77
C GLU A 74 11.92 1.26 10.16
N ASP A 75 11.80 2.24 9.26
CA ASP A 75 11.00 3.46 9.48
C ASP A 75 9.51 3.13 9.45
N LEU A 76 9.07 2.27 8.53
CA LEU A 76 7.68 1.80 8.48
C LEU A 76 7.31 1.04 9.77
N ARG A 77 8.23 0.23 10.30
CA ARG A 77 8.00 -0.46 11.58
C ARG A 77 7.90 0.51 12.75
N ARG A 78 8.71 1.57 12.75
CA ARG A 78 8.65 2.63 13.75
C ARG A 78 7.32 3.37 13.69
N GLU A 79 6.87 3.74 12.50
CA GLU A 79 5.60 4.44 12.35
C GLU A 79 4.41 3.59 12.75
N LEU A 80 4.37 2.32 12.34
CA LEU A 80 3.34 1.39 12.81
C LEU A 80 3.38 1.18 14.34
N GLY A 81 4.52 1.43 14.98
CA GLY A 81 4.67 1.42 16.44
C GLY A 81 3.97 2.58 17.15
N ASN A 82 3.64 3.65 16.43
CA ASN A 82 2.91 4.81 16.97
C ASN A 82 1.38 4.60 17.02
N TYR A 83 0.88 3.46 16.55
CA TYR A 83 -0.55 3.14 16.52
C TYR A 83 -0.92 2.09 17.56
N ASP A 84 -2.00 2.36 18.30
CA ASP A 84 -2.50 1.44 19.34
C ASP A 84 -3.21 0.21 18.76
N VAL A 85 -3.83 0.36 17.57
CA VAL A 85 -4.63 -0.67 16.91
C VAL A 85 -4.18 -0.85 15.48
N ILE A 86 -3.93 -2.10 15.09
CA ILE A 86 -3.57 -2.48 13.73
C ILE A 86 -4.63 -3.44 13.20
N LEU A 87 -5.35 -3.01 12.17
CA LEU A 87 -6.26 -3.85 11.39
C LEU A 87 -5.54 -4.35 10.14
N ARG A 88 -5.77 -5.62 9.81
CA ARG A 88 -5.07 -6.30 8.73
C ARG A 88 -6.06 -7.03 7.83
N PHE A 89 -5.85 -6.93 6.52
CA PHE A 89 -6.74 -7.43 5.47
C PHE A 89 -5.97 -8.27 4.46
#